data_AF-A0A436QLA5-F1
#
_entry.id   AF-A0A436QLA5-F1
#
_cell.length_a   1.000
_cell.length_b   1.000
_cell.length_c   1.000
_cell.angle_alpha   90.00
_cell.angle_beta   90.00
_cell.angle_gamma   90.00
#
_symmetry.space_group_name_H-M   'P 1'
#
loop_
_entity.id
_entity.type
_entity.pdbx_description
1 polymer ?
#
loop_
_entity_poly.entity_id
_entity_poly.type
_entity_poly.pdbx_seq_one_letter_code
_entity_poly.pdbx_strand_id
1 'polypeptide(L)'
;YPQSYHVSMVLDTIGEARPSKLVWSSVSGRDDETAGPFADEITELLKKHGGGSIKLGLDRCSHLQALALEKRGCEVKDCQGEILAVRAVKTPEEVKCLQASMAGAEAAVAAVREAIKPGVSENELFAIMYHEVIR
;
A
#
# COMPACT_ATOMS: atom_id res chain seq x y z
N TYR A 1 5.87 8.61 -9.33
CA TYR A 1 6.94 9.56 -9.69
C TYR A 1 7.72 8.94 -10.84
N PRO A 2 7.89 9.61 -11.99
CA PRO A 2 8.53 9.01 -13.18
C PRO A 2 9.89 8.36 -12.90
N GLN A 3 10.68 8.99 -12.03
CA GLN A 3 12.03 8.54 -11.65
C GLN A 3 12.02 7.27 -10.78
N SER A 4 10.85 6.83 -10.29
CA SER A 4 10.71 5.66 -9.41
C SER A 4 10.03 4.47 -10.08
N TYR A 5 9.85 4.48 -11.40
CA TYR A 5 9.16 3.38 -12.10
C TYR A 5 9.87 2.04 -11.95
N HIS A 6 11.21 2.06 -11.90
CA HIS A 6 12.04 0.87 -11.74
C HIS A 6 11.70 0.04 -10.49
N VAL A 7 11.07 0.65 -9.47
CA VAL A 7 10.67 -0.05 -8.23
C VAL A 7 9.54 -1.08 -8.50
N SER A 8 8.68 -0.83 -9.48
CA SER A 8 7.50 -1.66 -9.75
C SER A 8 7.60 -2.43 -11.07
N MET A 9 8.33 -1.92 -12.05
CA MET A 9 8.42 -2.50 -13.39
C MET A 9 9.24 -3.81 -13.46
N VAL A 10 9.81 -4.25 -12.34
CA VAL A 10 10.47 -5.57 -12.22
C VAL A 10 9.47 -6.71 -12.03
N LEU A 11 8.19 -6.41 -11.81
CA LEU A 11 7.14 -7.39 -11.57
C LEU A 11 6.33 -7.64 -12.84
N ASP A 12 6.31 -8.89 -13.31
CA ASP A 12 5.58 -9.30 -14.52
C ASP A 12 4.05 -9.10 -14.42
N THR A 13 3.53 -8.98 -13.20
CA THR A 13 2.11 -8.74 -12.93
C THR A 13 1.67 -7.29 -13.14
N ILE A 14 2.61 -6.35 -13.33
CA ILE A 14 2.31 -4.94 -13.56
C ILE A 14 2.21 -4.69 -15.07
N GLY A 15 0.99 -4.47 -15.58
CA GLY A 15 0.76 -4.25 -17.02
C GLY A 15 1.18 -2.87 -17.51
N GLU A 16 1.14 -1.85 -16.66
CA GLU A 16 1.50 -0.48 -17.01
C GLU A 16 1.91 0.35 -15.77
N ALA A 17 2.81 1.31 -15.96
CA ALA A 17 3.19 2.31 -14.97
C ALA A 17 2.98 3.72 -15.51
N ARG A 18 2.30 4.57 -14.74
CA ARG A 18 1.92 5.93 -15.13
C ARG A 18 2.29 6.94 -14.04
N PRO A 19 2.51 8.23 -14.38
CA PRO A 19 2.79 9.23 -13.37
C PRO A 19 1.52 9.47 -12.56
N SER A 20 1.62 9.32 -11.24
CA SER A 20 0.46 9.60 -10.39
C SER A 20 0.08 11.08 -10.47
N LYS A 21 -1.22 11.33 -10.64
CA LYS A 21 -1.83 12.65 -10.72
C LYS A 21 -2.12 13.26 -9.34
N LEU A 22 -2.03 12.46 -8.28
CA LEU A 22 -2.47 12.82 -6.93
C LEU A 22 -1.31 13.16 -5.99
N VAL A 23 -0.06 12.98 -6.41
CA VAL A 23 1.09 13.16 -5.52
C VAL A 23 1.20 14.63 -5.10
N TRP A 24 1.30 14.88 -3.78
CA TRP A 24 1.42 16.21 -3.16
C TRP A 24 0.24 17.17 -3.40
N SER A 25 -0.88 16.70 -3.97
CA SER A 25 -2.02 17.56 -4.29
C SER A 25 -2.58 18.26 -3.05
N SER A 26 -2.75 17.54 -1.94
CA SER A 26 -3.29 18.11 -0.69
C SER A 26 -2.33 19.10 -0.03
N VAL A 27 -1.03 18.81 -0.06
CA VAL A 27 0.00 19.72 0.49
C VAL A 27 0.12 21.00 -0.36
N SER A 28 -0.18 20.90 -1.65
CA SER A 28 -0.15 22.01 -2.59
C SER A 28 -1.49 22.75 -2.71
N GLY A 29 -2.55 22.28 -2.03
CA GLY A 29 -3.91 22.84 -2.15
C GLY A 29 -4.56 22.64 -3.53
N ARG A 30 -4.16 21.60 -4.27
CA ARG A 30 -4.59 21.34 -5.67
C ARG A 30 -5.41 20.06 -5.82
N ASP A 31 -6.09 19.63 -4.77
CA ASP A 31 -6.92 18.42 -4.81
C ASP A 31 -8.05 18.51 -5.84
N ASP A 32 -8.71 19.67 -5.94
CA ASP A 32 -9.79 19.89 -6.90
C ASP A 32 -9.31 19.81 -8.37
N GLU A 33 -8.07 20.20 -8.63
CA GLU A 33 -7.47 20.17 -9.97
C GLU A 33 -6.99 18.77 -10.37
N THR A 34 -6.65 17.93 -9.40
CA THR A 34 -6.03 16.62 -9.63
C THR A 34 -7.02 15.46 -9.58
N ALA A 35 -8.11 15.60 -8.82
CA ALA A 35 -9.14 14.56 -8.69
C ALA A 35 -9.83 14.25 -10.03
N GLY A 36 -10.10 15.27 -10.85
CA GLY A 36 -10.72 15.11 -12.17
C GLY A 36 -9.86 14.25 -13.12
N PRO A 37 -8.63 14.69 -13.46
CA PRO A 37 -7.73 13.93 -14.32
C PRO A 37 -7.43 12.51 -13.82
N PHE A 38 -7.37 12.31 -12.50
CA PHE A 38 -7.26 10.98 -11.90
C PHE A 38 -8.48 10.13 -12.23
N ALA A 39 -9.69 10.64 -11.96
CA ALA A 39 -10.91 9.91 -12.18
C ALA A 39 -11.17 9.62 -13.66
N ASP A 40 -10.78 10.51 -14.58
CA ASP A 40 -10.81 10.25 -16.03
C ASP A 40 -10.02 9.00 -16.39
N GLU A 41 -8.79 8.90 -15.87
CA GLU A 41 -7.90 7.80 -16.19
C GLU A 41 -8.38 6.46 -15.64
N ILE A 42 -8.83 6.45 -14.38
CA ILE A 42 -9.37 5.23 -13.76
C ILE A 42 -10.66 4.79 -14.46
N THR A 43 -11.52 5.73 -14.85
CA THR A 43 -12.75 5.42 -15.58
C THR A 43 -12.45 4.80 -16.94
N GLU A 44 -11.48 5.36 -17.69
CA GLU A 44 -11.07 4.79 -18.98
C GLU A 44 -10.46 3.40 -18.84
N LEU A 45 -9.66 3.17 -17.78
CA LEU A 45 -9.16 1.84 -17.46
C LEU A 45 -10.28 0.85 -17.13
N LEU A 46 -11.24 1.26 -16.31
CA LEU A 46 -12.39 0.44 -15.94
C LEU A 46 -13.24 0.10 -17.17
N LYS A 47 -13.47 1.04 -18.09
CA LYS A 47 -14.18 0.76 -19.35
C LYS A 47 -13.42 -0.25 -20.21
N LYS A 48 -12.10 -0.09 -20.32
CA LYS A 48 -11.25 -0.95 -21.16
C LYS A 48 -11.11 -2.37 -20.60
N HIS A 49 -10.98 -2.51 -19.28
CA HIS A 49 -10.59 -3.77 -18.63
C HIS A 49 -11.67 -4.37 -17.72
N GLY A 50 -12.69 -3.62 -17.34
CA GLY A 50 -13.72 -4.01 -16.37
C GLY A 50 -14.84 -4.88 -16.94
N GLY A 51 -14.77 -5.31 -18.20
CA GLY A 51 -15.75 -6.23 -18.79
C GLY A 51 -17.19 -5.71 -18.80
N GLY A 52 -17.37 -4.39 -18.92
CA GLY A 52 -18.69 -3.73 -18.86
C GLY A 52 -19.18 -3.40 -17.44
N SER A 53 -18.41 -3.73 -16.39
CA SER A 53 -18.70 -3.28 -15.03
C SER A 53 -18.37 -1.81 -14.84
N ILE A 54 -19.21 -1.11 -14.08
CA ILE A 54 -18.96 0.25 -13.58
C ILE A 54 -18.63 0.28 -12.08
N LYS A 55 -18.58 -0.89 -11.43
CA LYS A 55 -18.28 -1.02 -9.99
C LYS A 55 -16.79 -0.90 -9.76
N LEU A 56 -16.42 -0.04 -8.81
CA LEU A 56 -15.03 0.24 -8.46
C LEU A 56 -14.87 0.23 -6.94
N GLY A 57 -14.05 -0.68 -6.43
CA GLY A 57 -13.67 -0.72 -5.02
C GLY A 57 -12.52 0.24 -4.72
N LEU A 58 -12.61 1.00 -3.63
CA LEU A 58 -11.55 1.82 -3.06
C LEU A 58 -11.35 1.45 -1.59
N ASP A 59 -10.11 1.32 -1.13
CA ASP A 59 -9.78 1.04 0.28
C ASP A 59 -9.53 2.33 1.06
N ARG A 60 -8.63 3.18 0.56
CA ARG A 60 -8.24 4.46 1.14
C ARG A 60 -8.20 5.50 0.02
N CYS A 61 -9.19 6.38 -0.01
CA CYS A 61 -9.24 7.50 -0.93
C CYS A 61 -9.72 8.78 -0.25
N SER A 62 -9.43 9.94 -0.84
CA SER A 62 -10.03 11.19 -0.41
C SER A 62 -11.48 11.30 -0.89
N HIS A 63 -12.29 12.09 -0.19
CA HIS A 63 -13.68 12.32 -0.58
C HIS A 63 -13.80 12.90 -2.00
N LEU A 64 -12.89 13.80 -2.38
CA LEU A 64 -12.88 14.43 -3.71
C LEU A 64 -12.62 13.42 -4.84
N GLN A 65 -11.77 12.41 -4.59
CA GLN A 65 -11.50 11.35 -5.56
C GLN A 65 -12.74 10.47 -5.79
N ALA A 66 -13.41 10.06 -4.71
CA ALA A 66 -14.64 9.28 -4.78
C ALA A 66 -15.73 10.04 -5.55
N LEU A 67 -15.99 11.31 -5.20
CA LEU A 67 -16.95 12.15 -5.91
C LEU A 67 -16.59 12.34 -7.38
N ALA A 68 -15.31 12.50 -7.71
CA ALA A 68 -14.88 12.66 -9.10
C ALA A 68 -15.11 11.40 -9.94
N LEU A 69 -14.99 10.21 -9.35
CA LEU A 69 -15.30 8.93 -9.99
C LEU A 69 -16.81 8.74 -10.15
N GLU A 70 -17.61 9.04 -9.14
CA GLU A 70 -19.07 8.97 -9.20
C GLU A 70 -19.65 9.92 -10.26
N LYS A 71 -19.09 11.14 -10.39
CA LYS A 71 -19.44 12.08 -11.47
C LYS A 71 -19.19 11.53 -12.88
N ARG A 72 -18.34 10.51 -13.02
CA ARG A 72 -18.04 9.81 -14.29
C ARG A 72 -18.85 8.53 -14.46
N GLY A 73 -19.78 8.25 -13.55
CA GLY A 73 -20.69 7.11 -13.62
C GLY A 73 -20.14 5.83 -12.98
N CYS A 74 -19.03 5.89 -12.24
CA CYS A 74 -18.56 4.74 -11.46
C CYS A 74 -19.44 4.53 -10.22
N GLU A 75 -19.76 3.27 -9.91
CA GLU A 75 -20.34 2.86 -8.63
C GLU A 75 -19.19 2.59 -7.65
N VAL A 76 -18.83 3.60 -6.87
CA VAL A 76 -17.71 3.54 -5.91
C VAL A 76 -18.15 2.84 -4.64
N LYS A 77 -17.34 1.89 -4.15
CA LYS A 77 -17.58 1.14 -2.92
C LYS A 77 -16.34 1.04 -2.07
N ASP A 78 -16.53 1.05 -0.75
CA ASP A 78 -15.47 0.61 0.15
C ASP A 78 -15.19 -0.88 -0.10
N CYS A 79 -13.92 -1.23 -0.30
CA CYS A 79 -13.50 -2.62 -0.51
C CYS A 79 -12.50 -3.12 0.55
N GLN A 80 -12.33 -2.38 1.66
CA GLN A 80 -11.36 -2.72 2.70
C GLN A 80 -11.66 -4.09 3.32
N GLY A 81 -12.94 -4.40 3.54
CA GLY A 81 -13.38 -5.68 4.09
C GLY A 81 -13.02 -6.87 3.18
N GLU A 82 -13.28 -6.74 1.89
CA GLU A 82 -13.00 -7.74 0.86
C GLU A 82 -11.50 -7.96 0.71
N ILE A 83 -10.71 -6.89 0.67
CA ILE A 83 -9.25 -6.97 0.62
C ILE A 83 -8.71 -7.71 1.85
N LEU A 84 -9.21 -7.40 3.06
CA LEU A 84 -8.80 -8.09 4.27
C LEU A 84 -9.22 -9.56 4.29
N ALA A 85 -10.41 -9.89 3.79
CA ALA A 85 -10.88 -11.26 3.70
C ALA A 85 -10.02 -12.11 2.76
N VAL A 86 -9.64 -11.57 1.58
CA VAL A 86 -8.72 -12.27 0.67
C VAL A 86 -7.35 -12.41 1.30
N ARG A 87 -6.80 -11.32 1.85
CA ARG A 87 -5.49 -11.33 2.54
C ARG A 87 -5.48 -12.22 3.78
N ALA A 88 -6.63 -12.61 4.34
CA ALA A 88 -6.71 -13.50 5.49
C ALA A 88 -6.22 -14.92 5.15
N VAL A 89 -6.42 -15.37 3.91
CA VAL A 89 -5.99 -16.69 3.42
C VAL A 89 -4.65 -16.54 2.70
N LYS A 90 -3.65 -17.32 3.10
CA LYS A 90 -2.26 -17.20 2.59
C LYS A 90 -1.98 -18.34 1.62
N THR A 91 -1.24 -18.02 0.57
CA THR A 91 -0.63 -19.01 -0.31
C THR A 91 0.53 -19.74 0.40
N PRO A 92 0.92 -20.94 -0.07
CA PRO A 92 2.09 -21.64 0.47
C PRO A 92 3.38 -20.80 0.42
N GLU A 93 3.54 -19.99 -0.62
CA GLU A 93 4.68 -19.08 -0.82
C GLU A 93 4.68 -17.95 0.21
N GLU A 94 3.52 -17.34 0.47
CA GLU A 94 3.39 -16.31 1.52
C GLU A 94 3.69 -16.88 2.91
N VAL A 95 3.28 -18.13 3.21
CA VAL A 95 3.61 -18.78 4.48
C VAL A 95 5.13 -18.94 4.64
N LYS A 96 5.86 -19.32 3.58
CA LYS A 96 7.32 -19.38 3.62
C LYS A 96 7.95 -18.02 3.88
N CYS A 97 7.43 -16.96 3.26
CA CYS A 97 7.87 -15.58 3.52
C CYS A 97 7.60 -15.16 4.97
N LEU A 98 6.43 -15.51 5.52
CA LEU A 98 6.10 -15.24 6.93
C LEU A 98 7.03 -15.98 7.89
N GLN A 99 7.40 -17.22 7.61
CA GLN A 99 8.38 -17.98 8.40
C GLN A 99 9.75 -17.30 8.39
N ALA A 100 10.22 -16.86 7.21
CA ALA A 100 11.48 -16.12 7.10
C ALA A 100 11.44 -14.78 7.86
N SER A 101 10.34 -14.04 7.76
CA SER A 101 10.14 -12.79 8.50
C SER A 101 10.09 -13.03 10.02
N MET A 102 9.44 -14.11 10.46
CA MET A 102 9.37 -14.47 11.88
C MET A 102 10.76 -14.79 12.46
N ALA A 103 11.61 -15.51 11.72
CA ALA A 103 12.96 -15.79 12.16
C ALA A 103 13.77 -14.51 12.43
N GLY A 104 13.60 -13.47 11.61
CA GLY A 104 14.21 -12.16 11.85
C GLY A 104 13.66 -11.47 13.10
N ALA A 105 12.33 -11.50 13.30
CA ALA A 105 11.70 -10.95 14.49
C ALA A 105 12.14 -11.67 15.78
N GLU A 106 12.22 -13.01 15.75
CA GLU A 106 12.69 -13.82 16.87
C GLU A 106 14.16 -13.52 17.21
N ALA A 107 15.01 -13.35 16.19
CA ALA A 107 16.40 -12.96 16.39
C ALA A 107 16.52 -11.58 17.06
N ALA A 108 15.71 -10.60 16.62
CA ALA A 108 15.68 -9.27 17.23
C ALA A 108 15.21 -9.32 18.70
N VAL A 109 14.17 -10.11 19.00
CA VAL A 109 13.69 -10.30 20.37
C VAL A 109 14.73 -11.00 21.24
N ALA A 110 15.45 -11.99 20.70
CA ALA A 110 16.54 -12.65 21.42
C ALA A 110 17.67 -11.66 21.75
N ALA A 111 18.07 -10.81 20.79
CA ALA A 111 19.09 -9.79 21.03
C ALA A 111 18.67 -8.77 22.10
N VAL A 112 17.40 -8.33 22.08
CA VAL A 112 16.85 -7.48 23.14
C VAL A 112 16.95 -8.19 24.48
N ARG A 113 16.55 -9.46 24.56
CA ARG A 113 16.56 -10.25 25.79
C ARG A 113 17.97 -10.35 26.40
N GLU A 114 18.98 -10.60 25.59
CA GLU A 114 20.38 -10.68 26.03
C GLU A 114 20.93 -9.31 26.49
N ALA A 115 20.38 -8.21 25.97
CA ALA A 115 20.79 -6.86 26.32
C ALA A 115 20.17 -6.33 27.63
N ILE A 116 19.13 -7.00 28.16
CA ILE A 116 18.46 -6.58 29.40
C ILE A 116 19.43 -6.71 30.58
N LYS A 117 19.78 -5.57 31.16
CA LYS A 117 20.59 -5.46 32.39
C LYS A 117 20.26 -4.16 33.12
N PRO A 118 20.45 -4.09 34.45
CA PRO A 118 20.26 -2.85 35.20
C PRO A 118 21.06 -1.69 34.60
N GLY A 119 20.42 -0.53 34.48
CA GLY A 119 21.03 0.67 33.92
C GLY A 119 20.88 0.85 32.40
N VAL A 120 20.34 -0.13 31.67
CA VAL A 120 19.94 0.04 30.26
C VAL A 120 18.52 0.58 30.19
N SER A 121 18.31 1.62 29.40
CA SER A 121 17.01 2.24 29.17
C SER A 121 16.17 1.49 28.13
N GLU A 122 14.85 1.69 28.17
CA GLU A 122 13.93 1.11 27.17
C GLU A 122 14.27 1.57 25.74
N ASN A 123 14.69 2.83 25.56
CA ASN A 123 15.09 3.36 24.26
C ASN A 123 16.35 2.66 23.72
N GLU A 124 17.31 2.30 24.57
CA GLU A 124 18.50 1.54 24.16
C GLU A 124 18.13 0.11 23.74
N LEU A 125 17.25 -0.56 24.50
CA LEU A 125 16.73 -1.87 24.11
C LEU A 125 15.97 -1.79 22.78
N PHE A 126 15.17 -0.75 22.59
CA PHE A 126 14.43 -0.54 21.34
C PHE A 126 15.35 -0.26 20.15
N ALA A 127 16.43 0.49 20.35
CA ALA A 127 17.44 0.71 19.33
C ALA A 127 18.11 -0.60 18.89
N ILE A 128 18.38 -1.52 19.83
CA ILE A 128 18.89 -2.88 19.52
C ILE A 128 17.87 -3.66 18.70
N MET A 129 16.59 -3.64 19.08
CA MET A 129 15.54 -4.31 18.33
C MET A 129 15.49 -3.81 16.87
N TYR A 130 15.48 -2.49 16.65
CA TYR A 130 15.46 -1.92 15.31
C TYR A 130 16.69 -2.25 14.49
N HIS A 131 17.87 -2.17 15.11
CA HIS A 131 19.12 -2.56 14.45
C HIS A 131 19.04 -3.99 13.93
N GLU A 132 18.57 -4.92 14.76
CA GLU A 132 18.47 -6.34 14.39
C GLU A 132 17.38 -6.61 13.34
N VAL A 133 16.28 -5.88 13.36
CA VAL A 133 15.20 -6.00 12.36
C VAL A 133 15.65 -5.50 10.98
N ILE A 134 16.52 -4.50 10.91
CA ILE A 134 16.91 -3.85 9.65
C ILE A 134 18.12 -4.51 8.98
N ARG A 135 19.01 -5.15 9.75
CA ARG A 135 20.30 -5.64 9.23
C ARG A 135 20.21 -6.76 8.19
#